data_AF-A0A7G3ZJ25-F1
#
_entry.id   AF-A0A7G3ZJ25-F1
#
_cell.length_a   1.000
_cell.length_b   1.000
_cell.length_c   1.000
_cell.angle_alpha   90.00
_cell.angle_beta   90.00
_cell.angle_gamma   90.00
#
_symmetry.space_group_name_H-M   'P 1'
#
loop_
_entity.id
_entity.type
_entity.pdbx_description
1 polymer ?
#
loop_
_entity_poly.entity_id
_entity_poly.type
_entity_poly.pdbx_seq_one_letter_code
_entity_poly.pdbx_strand_id
1 'polypeptide(L)'
;MFLNEALKSVLPEGQEFETLHLRSPPIECHPLVTKQSSSSNDWITVKAQHFFILFHNGKTIFGLQIYVYINLKAAGSSTQDGERMIFISKADTTGHADCKVNYRGVTKVVIEYLLSLDPNSYLQKVIPKQRDYGKIEAILITKKTSSIRALRILSNRSVSSDSPEEKSQSQFYNSYRCKPGLKTKVCLFTRPAPQYLFPESSKNPKKRVIDGERLLRWWISILDDILHGTFQSGTEARLLIPGEDSTSIRRYLRDLKYGGWEVGDIFGTKDKDIAVYHVPLFPDDPKARFLRQLVEENRARKTTLETFWIELQNRQEFKLSVAVSVIGIQGLTAVESLQRPSPCDVVLSSRKDFNALKRYVTGEKYDTVAGAAEAYSNVRDYLSIRCNQKMTIIVGQYATGCETRNLDFKSKKTGITANTLQPRKKAKK
;
A
#
# COMPACT_ATOMS: atom_id res chain seq x y z
N MET A 1 16.41 5.43 1.53
CA MET A 1 16.76 4.58 2.69
C MET A 1 15.95 3.30 2.61
N PHE A 2 16.56 2.12 2.68
CA PHE A 2 15.80 0.87 2.57
C PHE A 2 14.85 0.67 3.75
N LEU A 3 13.77 -0.08 3.53
CA LEU A 3 12.72 -0.29 4.54
C LEU A 3 13.28 -0.88 5.84
N ASN A 4 14.18 -1.86 5.74
CA ASN A 4 14.82 -2.52 6.88
C ASN A 4 15.65 -1.54 7.74
N GLU A 5 16.38 -0.62 7.11
CA GLU A 5 17.15 0.41 7.81
C GLU A 5 16.22 1.41 8.51
N ALA A 6 15.17 1.86 7.82
CA ALA A 6 14.21 2.80 8.39
C ALA A 6 13.46 2.19 9.58
N LEU A 7 13.14 0.88 9.53
CA LEU A 7 12.47 0.18 10.63
C LEU A 7 13.30 0.09 11.91
N LYS A 8 14.63 0.06 11.83
CA LYS A 8 15.51 0.04 13.03
C LYS A 8 15.21 1.22 13.96
N SER A 9 14.96 2.39 13.38
CA SER A 9 14.73 3.64 14.12
C SER A 9 13.45 3.68 14.95
N VAL A 10 12.50 2.77 14.68
CA VAL A 10 11.17 2.73 15.33
C VAL A 10 10.93 1.45 16.13
N LEU A 11 11.83 0.47 16.02
CA LEU A 11 11.75 -0.80 16.74
C LEU A 11 12.58 -0.73 18.03
N PRO A 12 12.10 -1.34 19.13
CA PRO A 12 12.78 -1.32 20.43
C PRO A 12 14.25 -1.73 20.37
N GLU A 13 15.11 -0.96 21.03
CA GLU A 13 16.55 -1.21 21.08
C GLU A 13 16.89 -2.62 21.59
N GLY A 14 17.81 -3.29 20.89
CA GLY A 14 18.31 -4.62 21.26
C GLY A 14 17.34 -5.78 21.03
N GLN A 15 16.12 -5.51 20.58
CA GLN A 15 15.13 -6.53 20.24
C GLN A 15 15.22 -6.92 18.77
N GLU A 16 15.13 -8.23 18.51
CA GLU A 16 15.12 -8.79 17.16
C GLU A 16 13.70 -8.91 16.61
N PHE A 17 13.53 -8.50 15.35
CA PHE A 17 12.31 -8.60 14.60
C PHE A 17 12.58 -9.20 13.23
N GLU A 18 11.56 -9.81 12.65
CA GLU A 18 11.60 -10.27 11.28
C GLU A 18 10.47 -9.63 10.48
N THR A 19 10.67 -9.48 9.16
CA THR A 19 9.67 -8.86 8.30
C THR A 19 9.42 -9.66 7.05
N LEU A 20 8.16 -9.65 6.61
CA LEU A 20 7.75 -10.03 5.27
C LEU A 20 7.19 -8.78 4.59
N HIS A 21 7.86 -8.31 3.53
CA HIS A 21 7.27 -7.32 2.63
C HIS A 21 6.95 -7.98 1.29
N LEU A 22 5.67 -8.30 1.10
CA LEU A 22 5.19 -8.97 -0.09
C LEU A 22 4.58 -7.97 -1.08
N ARG A 23 5.01 -8.02 -2.34
CA ARG A 23 4.47 -7.21 -3.44
C ARG A 23 3.82 -8.10 -4.49
N SER A 24 2.59 -7.77 -4.88
CA SER A 24 1.92 -8.46 -6.00
C SER A 24 2.54 -8.04 -7.33
N PRO A 25 2.51 -8.89 -8.37
CA PRO A 25 2.92 -8.45 -9.70
C PRO A 25 2.01 -7.29 -10.15
N PRO A 26 2.56 -6.21 -10.75
CA PRO A 26 1.76 -5.11 -11.29
C PRO A 26 0.82 -5.61 -12.38
N ILE A 27 -0.45 -5.22 -12.31
CA ILE A 27 -1.50 -5.65 -13.24
C ILE A 27 -2.29 -4.43 -13.71
N GLU A 28 -2.59 -4.36 -15.00
CA GLU A 28 -3.57 -3.40 -15.51
C GLU A 28 -4.97 -3.72 -14.99
N CYS A 29 -5.63 -2.69 -14.45
CA CYS A 29 -7.01 -2.79 -14.02
C CYS A 29 -7.88 -1.70 -14.62
N HIS A 30 -9.17 -1.78 -14.32
CA HIS A 30 -10.10 -0.70 -14.65
C HIS A 30 -9.72 0.58 -13.88
N PRO A 31 -10.06 1.76 -14.43
CA PRO A 31 -9.92 3.03 -13.72
C PRO A 31 -10.58 2.97 -12.34
N LEU A 32 -9.96 3.63 -11.37
CA LEU A 32 -10.50 3.71 -10.01
C LEU A 32 -11.79 4.51 -9.94
N VAL A 33 -11.93 5.54 -10.77
CA VAL A 33 -13.10 6.39 -10.83
C VAL A 33 -13.84 6.10 -12.13
N THR A 34 -15.17 6.02 -12.07
CA THR A 34 -15.99 5.76 -13.25
C THR A 34 -15.84 6.89 -14.25
N LYS A 35 -15.66 6.57 -15.53
CA LYS A 35 -15.56 7.58 -16.59
C LYS A 35 -16.95 8.11 -16.97
N GLN A 36 -17.02 9.41 -17.26
CA GLN A 36 -18.14 9.98 -17.99
C GLN A 36 -17.98 9.67 -19.48
N SER A 37 -19.06 9.24 -20.17
CA SER A 37 -18.97 8.70 -21.55
C SER A 37 -18.47 9.70 -22.60
N SER A 38 -18.41 10.99 -22.27
CA SER A 38 -17.90 12.07 -23.13
C SER A 38 -16.41 12.34 -22.99
N SER A 39 -15.72 11.73 -22.01
CA SER A 39 -14.29 11.96 -21.76
C SER A 39 -13.43 10.94 -22.50
N SER A 40 -12.83 11.36 -23.62
CA SER A 40 -11.93 10.58 -24.48
C SER A 40 -10.53 10.32 -23.88
N ASN A 41 -10.33 10.60 -22.60
CA ASN A 41 -9.05 10.35 -21.95
C ASN A 41 -8.95 8.87 -21.57
N ASP A 42 -8.29 8.09 -22.41
CA ASP A 42 -7.95 6.71 -22.09
C ASP A 42 -6.84 6.67 -21.04
N TRP A 43 -7.22 6.63 -19.77
CA TRP A 43 -6.26 6.35 -18.71
C TRP A 43 -5.92 4.86 -18.66
N ILE A 44 -4.64 4.57 -18.53
CA ILE A 44 -4.12 3.25 -18.19
C ILE A 44 -3.93 3.23 -16.68
N THR A 45 -4.55 2.28 -15.98
CA THR A 45 -4.41 2.13 -14.53
C THR A 45 -3.66 0.85 -14.23
N VAL A 46 -2.50 0.98 -13.59
CA VAL A 46 -1.70 -0.14 -13.10
C VAL A 46 -1.88 -0.25 -11.59
N LYS A 47 -2.17 -1.45 -11.11
CA LYS A 47 -2.37 -1.76 -9.69
C LYS A 47 -1.31 -2.73 -9.18
N ALA A 48 -0.76 -2.43 -8.00
CA ALA A 48 0.04 -3.34 -7.20
C ALA A 48 -0.46 -3.35 -5.75
N GLN A 49 -0.32 -4.48 -5.06
CA GLN A 49 -0.62 -4.63 -3.65
C GLN A 49 0.68 -4.85 -2.87
N HIS A 50 0.84 -4.11 -1.78
CA HIS A 50 1.84 -4.34 -0.76
C HIS A 50 1.18 -4.95 0.48
N PHE A 51 1.77 -6.02 0.99
CA PHE A 51 1.35 -6.69 2.21
C PHE A 51 2.57 -6.85 3.10
N PHE A 52 2.60 -6.07 4.17
CA PHE A 52 3.71 -6.04 5.13
C PHE A 52 3.29 -6.75 6.40
N ILE A 53 4.14 -7.63 6.92
CA ILE A 53 3.98 -8.31 8.20
C ILE A 53 5.25 -8.14 9.02
N LEU A 54 5.06 -7.85 10.30
CA LEU A 54 6.13 -7.82 11.31
C LEU A 54 5.97 -9.02 12.23
N PHE A 55 7.08 -9.68 12.49
CA PHE A 55 7.20 -10.82 13.39
C PHE A 55 8.18 -10.50 14.53
N HIS A 56 7.96 -11.13 15.67
CA HIS A 56 8.83 -11.02 16.84
C HIS A 56 8.82 -12.36 17.60
N ASN A 57 10.00 -12.87 17.96
CA ASN A 57 10.18 -14.17 18.64
C ASN A 57 9.37 -15.30 17.98
N GLY A 58 9.45 -15.39 16.64
CA GLY A 58 8.74 -16.40 15.85
C GLY A 58 7.22 -16.28 15.85
N LYS A 59 6.65 -15.10 16.17
CA LYS A 59 5.21 -14.86 16.18
C LYS A 59 4.84 -13.70 15.28
N THR A 60 3.71 -13.84 14.59
CA THR A 60 3.09 -12.74 13.82
C THR A 60 2.47 -11.71 14.77
N ILE A 61 2.89 -10.45 14.69
CA ILE A 61 2.46 -9.40 15.65
C ILE A 61 1.70 -8.24 15.02
N PHE A 62 2.01 -7.88 13.78
CA PHE A 62 1.42 -6.73 13.09
C PHE A 62 1.35 -6.95 11.58
N GLY A 63 0.33 -6.36 10.96
CA GLY A 63 0.17 -6.41 9.51
C GLY A 63 -0.40 -5.13 8.93
N LEU A 64 0.03 -4.83 7.71
CA LEU A 64 -0.38 -3.65 6.95
C LEU A 64 -0.60 -4.01 5.48
N GLN A 65 -1.77 -3.68 4.96
CA GLN A 65 -2.16 -3.91 3.58
C GLN A 65 -2.40 -2.58 2.87
N ILE A 66 -1.63 -2.33 1.80
CA ILE A 66 -1.67 -1.10 1.01
C ILE A 66 -1.80 -1.47 -0.47
N TYR A 67 -2.56 -0.68 -1.22
CA TYR A 67 -2.60 -0.76 -2.67
C TYR A 67 -2.00 0.49 -3.27
N VAL A 68 -1.14 0.31 -4.27
CA VAL A 68 -0.56 1.40 -5.07
C VAL A 68 -1.15 1.32 -6.46
N TYR A 69 -1.65 2.46 -6.93
CA TYR A 69 -2.22 2.63 -8.26
C TYR A 69 -1.43 3.70 -9.00
N ILE A 70 -1.02 3.41 -10.23
CA ILE A 70 -0.41 4.38 -11.14
C ILE A 70 -1.39 4.59 -12.29
N ASN A 71 -1.94 5.80 -12.39
CA ASN A 71 -2.82 6.21 -13.48
C ASN A 71 -2.00 7.01 -14.49
N LEU A 72 -1.98 6.58 -15.74
CA LEU A 72 -1.23 7.21 -16.83
C LEU A 72 -2.21 7.68 -17.91
N LYS A 73 -1.99 8.86 -18.48
CA LYS A 73 -2.76 9.33 -19.64
C LYS A 73 -2.30 8.58 -20.90
N ALA A 74 -3.22 8.01 -21.70
CA ALA A 74 -2.89 7.41 -22.99
C ALA A 74 -2.27 8.43 -23.94
N ALA A 75 -1.40 7.92 -24.82
CA ALA A 75 -0.22 8.59 -25.32
C ALA A 75 -0.44 9.76 -26.29
N GLY A 76 0.46 10.74 -26.15
CA GLY A 76 0.98 11.59 -27.24
C GLY A 76 2.52 11.74 -27.20
N SER A 77 3.23 11.13 -26.23
CA SER A 77 4.70 11.23 -26.08
C SER A 77 5.31 9.97 -25.44
N SER A 78 6.64 9.85 -25.48
CA SER A 78 7.41 8.73 -24.91
C SER A 78 7.42 8.65 -23.37
N THR A 79 7.05 9.74 -22.68
CA THR A 79 6.88 9.77 -21.21
C THR A 79 5.47 10.22 -20.86
N GLN A 80 4.70 9.35 -20.21
CA GLN A 80 3.32 9.65 -19.85
C GLN A 80 3.25 10.54 -18.60
N ASP A 81 2.34 11.52 -18.65
CA ASP A 81 1.89 12.23 -17.46
C ASP A 81 0.87 11.37 -16.72
N GLY A 82 0.78 11.54 -15.40
CA GLY A 82 -0.01 10.64 -14.57
C GLY A 82 -0.11 11.05 -13.11
N GLU A 83 -0.76 10.18 -12.34
CA GLU A 83 -0.89 10.31 -10.89
C GLU A 83 -0.63 8.97 -10.21
N ARG A 84 -0.10 9.05 -8.99
CA ARG A 84 0.07 7.90 -8.09
C ARG A 84 -0.99 8.00 -7.00
N MET A 85 -1.65 6.90 -6.69
CA MET A 85 -2.58 6.82 -5.57
C MET A 85 -2.21 5.66 -4.65
N ILE A 86 -2.06 5.96 -3.36
CA ILE A 86 -1.78 5.01 -2.29
C ILE A 86 -3.06 4.85 -1.47
N PHE A 87 -3.68 3.68 -1.57
CA PHE A 87 -4.84 3.34 -0.75
C PHE A 87 -4.41 2.45 0.41
N ILE A 88 -4.53 2.99 1.62
CA ILE A 88 -4.26 2.26 2.86
C ILE A 88 -5.52 1.46 3.19
N SER A 89 -5.45 0.14 3.03
CA SER A 89 -6.62 -0.73 3.09
C SER A 89 -6.89 -1.20 4.52
N LYS A 90 -5.89 -1.81 5.16
CA LYS A 90 -6.05 -2.45 6.48
C LYS A 90 -4.74 -2.35 7.25
N ALA A 91 -4.82 -2.07 8.54
CA ALA A 91 -3.74 -2.26 9.50
C ALA A 91 -4.31 -3.02 10.70
N ASP A 92 -3.58 -3.98 11.24
CA ASP A 92 -4.07 -4.80 12.34
C ASP A 92 -2.91 -5.29 13.22
N THR A 93 -3.23 -5.71 14.44
CA THR A 93 -2.29 -6.32 15.39
C THR A 93 -2.90 -7.61 15.95
N THR A 94 -2.04 -8.52 16.41
CA THR A 94 -2.50 -9.79 17.01
C THR A 94 -2.56 -9.77 18.53
N GLY A 95 -1.82 -8.85 19.17
CA GLY A 95 -1.63 -8.82 20.63
C GLY A 95 -0.62 -9.84 21.16
N HIS A 96 0.15 -10.52 20.28
CA HIS A 96 1.11 -11.57 20.66
C HIS A 96 2.57 -11.09 20.75
N ALA A 97 2.81 -9.77 20.76
CA ALA A 97 4.14 -9.22 20.96
C ALA A 97 4.56 -9.33 22.43
N ASP A 98 5.80 -9.76 22.68
CA ASP A 98 6.38 -9.88 24.02
C ASP A 98 6.97 -8.56 24.54
N CYS A 99 7.09 -7.56 23.65
CA CYS A 99 7.63 -6.25 23.97
C CYS A 99 6.69 -5.12 23.50
N LYS A 100 6.90 -3.91 24.04
CA LYS A 100 6.14 -2.72 23.63
C LYS A 100 6.65 -2.21 22.29
N VAL A 101 5.84 -2.39 21.24
CA VAL A 101 6.18 -1.95 19.88
C VAL A 101 5.47 -0.65 19.52
N ASN A 102 6.19 0.30 18.93
CA ASN A 102 5.62 1.53 18.37
C ASN A 102 4.98 1.27 17.00
N TYR A 103 3.79 0.66 16.98
CA TYR A 103 3.08 0.35 15.73
C TYR A 103 2.75 1.61 14.89
N ARG A 104 2.61 2.77 15.53
CA ARG A 104 2.43 4.07 14.86
C ARG A 104 3.68 4.40 14.01
N GLY A 105 4.85 4.33 14.63
CA GLY A 105 6.14 4.56 13.96
C GLY A 105 6.41 3.53 12.86
N VAL A 106 6.16 2.25 13.12
CA VAL A 106 6.28 1.20 12.09
C VAL A 106 5.38 1.51 10.89
N THR A 107 4.10 1.79 11.11
CA THR A 107 3.15 2.11 10.03
C THR A 107 3.60 3.33 9.22
N LYS A 108 4.02 4.39 9.91
CA LYS A 108 4.56 5.61 9.29
C LYS A 108 5.72 5.28 8.35
N VAL A 109 6.73 4.57 8.84
CA VAL A 109 7.93 4.19 8.08
C VAL A 109 7.58 3.37 6.84
N VAL A 110 6.65 2.42 6.93
CA VAL A 110 6.23 1.65 5.75
C VAL A 110 5.58 2.56 4.70
N ILE A 111 4.73 3.50 5.11
CA ILE A 111 4.07 4.42 4.16
C ILE A 111 5.10 5.38 3.53
N GLU A 112 6.02 5.93 4.31
CA GLU A 112 7.11 6.79 3.81
C GLU A 112 8.02 6.04 2.83
N TYR A 113 8.33 4.77 3.12
CA TYR A 113 9.04 3.91 2.18
C TYR A 113 8.29 3.78 0.85
N LEU A 114 6.98 3.47 0.87
CA LEU A 114 6.20 3.37 -0.36
C LEU A 114 6.09 4.69 -1.12
N LEU A 115 6.05 5.82 -0.41
CA LEU A 115 6.10 7.16 -1.00
C LEU A 115 7.46 7.44 -1.66
N SER A 116 8.55 6.91 -1.11
CA SER A 116 9.91 7.07 -1.68
C SER A 116 10.15 6.26 -2.96
N LEU A 117 9.37 5.18 -3.18
CA LEU A 117 9.56 4.27 -4.31
C LEU A 117 9.26 4.96 -5.66
N ASP A 118 10.15 4.74 -6.62
CA ASP A 118 9.99 5.17 -8.01
C ASP A 118 8.72 4.56 -8.62
N PRO A 119 7.74 5.39 -9.07
CA PRO A 119 6.56 4.92 -9.77
C PRO A 119 6.88 4.04 -10.98
N ASN A 120 7.99 4.28 -11.68
CA ASN A 120 8.41 3.46 -12.82
C ASN A 120 8.74 2.02 -12.43
N SER A 121 9.07 1.74 -11.16
CA SER A 121 9.30 0.38 -10.67
C SER A 121 8.05 -0.53 -10.75
N TYR A 122 6.86 0.06 -10.87
CA TYR A 122 5.60 -0.66 -11.09
C TYR A 122 5.27 -0.83 -12.58
N LEU A 123 5.96 -0.10 -13.46
CA LEU A 123 5.60 0.05 -14.87
C LEU A 123 6.50 -0.75 -15.83
N GLN A 124 7.60 -1.34 -15.34
CA GLN A 124 8.56 -2.08 -16.18
C GLN A 124 8.00 -3.39 -16.74
N LYS A 125 7.22 -4.14 -15.95
CA LYS A 125 6.68 -5.45 -16.30
C LYS A 125 5.25 -5.59 -15.78
N VAL A 126 4.30 -5.09 -16.56
CA VAL A 126 2.87 -5.04 -16.20
C VAL A 126 2.12 -6.18 -16.88
N ILE A 127 1.34 -6.92 -16.11
CA ILE A 127 0.43 -7.93 -16.66
C ILE A 127 -0.76 -7.21 -17.30
N PRO A 128 -0.99 -7.34 -18.63
CA PRO A 128 -2.09 -6.66 -19.28
C PRO A 128 -3.43 -7.23 -18.84
N LYS A 129 -4.48 -6.41 -18.93
CA LYS A 129 -5.84 -6.81 -18.54
C LYS A 129 -6.33 -8.02 -19.36
N GLN A 130 -6.02 -8.03 -20.64
CA GLN A 130 -6.20 -9.16 -21.54
C GLN A 130 -4.92 -9.35 -22.36
N ARG A 131 -4.40 -10.57 -22.39
CA ARG A 131 -3.26 -10.93 -23.24
C ARG A 131 -3.78 -11.29 -24.63
N ASP A 132 -3.21 -10.65 -25.64
CA ASP A 132 -3.45 -11.02 -27.03
C ASP A 132 -2.46 -12.12 -27.42
N TYR A 133 -2.99 -13.34 -27.58
CA TYR A 133 -2.20 -14.50 -28.01
C TYR A 133 -2.28 -14.72 -29.53
N GLY A 134 -3.11 -13.97 -30.26
CA GLY A 134 -3.32 -14.18 -31.70
C GLY A 134 -2.11 -13.79 -32.56
N LYS A 135 -1.24 -12.92 -32.03
CA LYS A 135 -0.01 -12.49 -32.68
C LYS A 135 1.15 -13.47 -32.55
N ILE A 136 0.94 -14.61 -31.89
CA ILE A 136 2.00 -15.55 -31.55
C ILE A 136 1.81 -16.83 -32.36
N GLU A 137 2.81 -17.16 -33.16
CA GLU A 137 2.80 -18.34 -34.03
C GLU A 137 2.84 -19.65 -33.22
N ALA A 138 3.42 -19.63 -32.02
CA ALA A 138 3.50 -20.80 -31.14
C ALA A 138 2.16 -21.16 -30.48
N ILE A 139 1.82 -22.45 -30.46
CA ILE A 139 0.65 -22.96 -29.73
C ILE A 139 0.93 -22.95 -28.22
N LEU A 140 0.34 -22.01 -27.50
CA LEU A 140 0.57 -21.82 -26.06
C LEU A 140 -0.48 -22.49 -25.16
N ILE A 141 -0.04 -22.88 -23.96
CA ILE A 141 -0.95 -23.26 -22.87
C ILE A 141 -1.31 -21.99 -22.10
N THR A 142 -2.58 -21.62 -22.15
CA THR A 142 -3.11 -20.37 -21.56
C THR A 142 -4.22 -20.69 -20.56
N LYS A 143 -4.75 -19.65 -19.88
CA LYS A 143 -5.90 -19.80 -18.98
C LYS A 143 -7.16 -20.35 -19.64
N LYS A 144 -7.30 -20.19 -20.97
CA LYS A 144 -8.46 -20.70 -21.73
C LYS A 144 -8.25 -22.12 -22.26
N THR A 145 -7.04 -22.67 -22.12
CA THR A 145 -6.71 -24.00 -22.62
C THR A 145 -7.27 -25.06 -21.68
N SER A 146 -8.09 -25.98 -22.19
CA SER A 146 -8.60 -27.11 -21.41
C SER A 146 -7.49 -28.10 -21.05
N SER A 147 -7.67 -28.88 -19.98
CA SER A 147 -6.68 -29.86 -19.53
C SER A 147 -6.30 -30.87 -20.61
N ILE A 148 -7.29 -31.37 -21.36
CA ILE A 148 -7.07 -32.32 -22.48
C ILE A 148 -6.22 -31.67 -23.56
N ARG A 149 -6.53 -30.42 -23.96
CA ARG A 149 -5.76 -29.70 -24.97
C ARG A 149 -4.35 -29.39 -24.47
N ALA A 150 -4.20 -29.01 -23.20
CA ALA A 150 -2.90 -28.77 -22.58
C ALA A 150 -2.02 -30.03 -22.61
N LEU A 151 -2.56 -31.20 -22.24
CA LEU A 151 -1.84 -32.48 -22.29
C LEU A 151 -1.43 -32.84 -23.72
N ARG A 152 -2.30 -32.64 -24.73
CA ARG A 152 -1.94 -32.85 -26.13
C ARG A 152 -0.81 -31.93 -26.58
N ILE A 153 -0.84 -30.65 -26.21
CA ILE A 153 0.24 -29.69 -26.51
C ILE A 153 1.56 -30.16 -25.87
N LEU A 154 1.53 -30.59 -24.61
CA LEU A 154 2.72 -31.10 -23.91
C LEU A 154 3.27 -32.36 -24.59
N SER A 155 2.40 -33.30 -24.95
CA SER A 155 2.78 -34.52 -25.67
C SER A 155 3.48 -34.17 -26.99
N ASN A 156 2.90 -33.28 -27.80
CA ASN A 156 3.49 -32.90 -29.07
C ASN A 156 4.87 -32.24 -28.90
N ARG A 157 5.03 -31.34 -27.93
CA ARG A 157 6.32 -30.69 -27.62
C ARG A 157 7.38 -31.67 -27.14
N SER A 158 6.99 -32.69 -26.39
CA SER A 158 7.91 -33.73 -25.93
C SER A 158 8.47 -34.56 -27.09
N VAL A 159 7.68 -34.75 -28.14
CA VAL A 159 8.09 -35.48 -29.35
C VAL A 159 8.94 -34.59 -30.26
N SER A 160 8.59 -33.31 -30.42
CA SER A 160 9.30 -32.38 -31.30
C SER A 160 10.55 -31.72 -30.70
N SER A 161 10.86 -31.98 -29.41
CA SER A 161 11.91 -31.27 -28.64
C SER A 161 11.79 -29.74 -28.70
N ASP A 162 10.57 -29.26 -28.95
CA ASP A 162 10.30 -27.86 -29.24
C ASP A 162 9.92 -27.14 -27.93
N SER A 163 10.93 -26.55 -27.28
CA SER A 163 10.72 -25.72 -26.10
C SER A 163 10.38 -24.29 -26.54
N PRO A 164 9.27 -23.68 -26.08
CA PRO A 164 9.02 -22.27 -26.36
C PRO A 164 10.18 -21.43 -25.80
N GLU A 165 10.93 -20.79 -26.69
CA GLU A 165 12.12 -20.00 -26.33
C GLU A 165 11.82 -18.94 -25.25
N GLU A 166 12.72 -18.79 -24.28
CA GLU A 166 12.60 -17.77 -23.22
C GLU A 166 12.53 -16.33 -23.75
N LYS A 167 13.02 -16.10 -24.98
CA LYS A 167 13.06 -14.79 -25.67
C LYS A 167 11.68 -14.15 -25.85
N SER A 168 10.60 -14.94 -25.74
CA SER A 168 9.23 -14.48 -26.00
C SER A 168 8.54 -13.85 -24.78
N GLN A 169 9.15 -13.82 -23.58
CA GLN A 169 8.42 -13.40 -22.38
C GLN A 169 7.98 -11.92 -22.38
N SER A 170 8.78 -11.02 -22.97
CA SER A 170 8.49 -9.57 -22.99
C SER A 170 7.18 -9.25 -23.71
N GLN A 171 6.81 -10.01 -24.74
CA GLN A 171 5.59 -9.78 -25.54
C GLN A 171 4.28 -9.99 -24.76
N PHE A 172 4.33 -10.64 -23.59
CA PHE A 172 3.15 -10.92 -22.76
C PHE A 172 2.93 -9.90 -21.64
N TYR A 173 3.79 -8.89 -21.55
CA TYR A 173 3.74 -7.83 -20.56
C TYR A 173 3.76 -6.48 -21.27
N ASN A 174 3.07 -5.51 -20.68
CA ASN A 174 3.19 -4.13 -21.09
C ASN A 174 4.28 -3.45 -20.25
N SER A 175 4.97 -2.51 -20.87
CA SER A 175 5.93 -1.64 -20.21
C SER A 175 5.55 -0.20 -20.45
N TYR A 176 5.51 0.59 -19.38
CA TYR A 176 5.21 2.02 -19.43
C TYR A 176 6.31 2.83 -18.76
N ARG A 177 6.32 4.14 -19.04
CA ARG A 177 7.22 5.08 -18.39
C ARG A 177 6.47 6.36 -18.08
N CYS A 178 6.62 6.85 -16.85
CA CYS A 178 6.05 8.10 -16.40
C CYS A 178 7.13 9.09 -16.00
N LYS A 179 6.78 10.38 -15.99
CA LYS A 179 7.65 11.43 -15.46
C LYS A 179 7.88 11.21 -13.94
N PRO A 180 9.05 11.59 -13.41
CA PRO A 180 9.24 11.70 -11.96
C PRO A 180 8.33 12.79 -11.39
N GLY A 181 8.11 12.78 -10.08
CA GLY A 181 7.32 13.82 -9.40
C GLY A 181 5.81 13.77 -9.70
N LEU A 182 5.23 12.57 -9.83
CA LEU A 182 3.77 12.43 -10.04
C LEU A 182 2.98 13.01 -8.86
N LYS A 183 1.84 13.66 -9.16
CA LYS A 183 0.85 14.02 -8.13
C LYS A 183 0.47 12.75 -7.37
N THR A 184 0.71 12.77 -6.06
CA THR A 184 0.51 11.62 -5.18
C THR A 184 -0.72 11.85 -4.31
N LYS A 185 -1.65 10.90 -4.36
CA LYS A 185 -2.84 10.85 -3.53
C LYS A 185 -2.68 9.77 -2.46
N VAL A 186 -3.06 10.04 -1.23
CA VAL A 186 -3.17 9.02 -0.16
C VAL A 186 -4.63 8.98 0.29
N CYS A 187 -5.23 7.80 0.24
CA CYS A 187 -6.63 7.59 0.61
C CYS A 187 -6.71 6.56 1.73
N LEU A 188 -7.49 6.88 2.76
CA LEU A 188 -7.74 6.00 3.89
C LEU A 188 -9.20 6.13 4.33
N PHE A 189 -9.77 4.99 4.71
CA PHE A 189 -11.09 4.93 5.33
C PHE A 189 -10.92 4.32 6.72
N THR A 190 -11.20 5.08 7.78
CA THR A 190 -11.08 4.58 9.15
C THR A 190 -12.42 4.04 9.61
N ARG A 191 -12.41 2.77 10.00
CA ARG A 191 -13.52 2.12 10.69
C ARG A 191 -12.86 1.21 11.72
N PRO A 192 -13.35 1.11 12.96
CA PRO A 192 -12.87 0.11 13.88
C PRO A 192 -13.63 -1.20 13.65
N ALA A 193 -12.92 -2.30 13.86
CA ALA A 193 -13.47 -3.65 13.93
C ALA A 193 -12.61 -4.47 14.90
N PRO A 194 -13.15 -5.56 15.47
CA PRO A 194 -12.37 -6.45 16.33
C PRO A 194 -11.11 -7.01 15.62
N GLN A 195 -11.20 -7.20 14.31
CA GLN A 195 -10.13 -7.73 13.47
C GLN A 195 -10.30 -7.33 11.99
N TYR A 196 -9.18 -7.23 11.28
CA TYR A 196 -9.11 -6.96 9.84
C TYR A 196 -8.28 -8.01 9.09
N LEU A 197 -7.08 -8.30 9.59
CA LEU A 197 -6.12 -9.19 8.95
C LEU A 197 -5.94 -10.50 9.71
N PHE A 198 -6.23 -10.51 11.02
CA PHE A 198 -5.93 -11.62 11.91
C PHE A 198 -7.22 -12.20 12.50
N PRO A 199 -7.80 -13.25 11.88
CA PRO A 199 -9.01 -13.88 12.39
C PRO A 199 -8.91 -14.32 13.85
N GLU A 200 -9.97 -14.07 14.60
CA GLU A 200 -10.13 -14.41 16.02
C GLU A 200 -9.12 -13.73 16.99
N SER A 201 -8.27 -12.83 16.48
CA SER A 201 -7.32 -12.09 17.32
C SER A 201 -7.97 -11.23 18.40
N SER A 202 -9.24 -10.84 18.25
CA SER A 202 -9.98 -10.13 19.30
C SER A 202 -10.30 -10.99 20.53
N LYS A 203 -10.20 -12.33 20.41
CA LYS A 203 -10.33 -13.24 21.55
C LYS A 203 -9.09 -13.25 22.44
N ASN A 204 -7.94 -12.79 21.92
CA ASN A 204 -6.73 -12.62 22.70
C ASN A 204 -6.89 -11.41 23.65
N PRO A 205 -6.89 -11.59 24.99
CA PRO A 205 -7.06 -10.49 25.93
C PRO A 205 -5.92 -9.45 25.88
N LYS A 206 -4.76 -9.82 25.33
CA LYS A 206 -3.63 -8.88 25.14
C LYS A 206 -3.83 -7.96 23.93
N LYS A 207 -4.77 -8.26 23.03
CA LYS A 207 -5.09 -7.38 21.90
C LYS A 207 -5.95 -6.22 22.38
N ARG A 208 -5.41 -4.99 22.25
CA ARG A 208 -6.16 -3.77 22.50
C ARG A 208 -6.94 -3.36 21.25
N VAL A 209 -8.23 -3.65 21.21
CA VAL A 209 -9.15 -3.11 20.20
C VAL A 209 -9.44 -1.64 20.55
N ILE A 210 -9.22 -0.74 19.59
CA ILE A 210 -9.47 0.69 19.76
C ILE A 210 -10.82 1.09 19.17
N ASP A 211 -11.48 2.07 19.79
CA ASP A 211 -12.71 2.68 19.28
C ASP A 211 -12.45 3.55 18.05
N GLY A 212 -13.52 4.04 17.43
CA GLY A 212 -13.46 4.82 16.19
C GLY A 212 -12.73 6.16 16.36
N GLU A 213 -12.91 6.84 17.49
CA GLU A 213 -12.27 8.13 17.74
C GLU A 213 -10.76 7.98 17.95
N ARG A 214 -10.33 7.01 18.75
CA ARG A 214 -8.91 6.71 18.97
C ARG A 214 -8.25 6.22 17.69
N LEU A 215 -8.96 5.42 16.88
CA LEU A 215 -8.48 5.00 15.57
C LEU A 215 -8.30 6.19 14.62
N LEU A 216 -9.26 7.10 14.59
CA LEU A 216 -9.18 8.34 13.83
C LEU A 216 -7.94 9.15 14.23
N ARG A 217 -7.78 9.44 15.52
CA ARG A 217 -6.65 10.20 16.06
C ARG A 217 -5.32 9.51 15.75
N TRP A 218 -5.27 8.19 15.86
CA TRP A 218 -4.07 7.40 15.53
C TRP A 218 -3.66 7.58 14.07
N TRP A 219 -4.61 7.46 13.13
CA TRP A 219 -4.34 7.60 11.70
C TRP A 219 -4.03 9.04 11.28
N ILE A 220 -4.80 10.03 11.75
CA ILE A 220 -4.52 11.45 11.49
C ILE A 220 -3.11 11.78 11.95
N SER A 221 -2.74 11.35 13.16
CA SER A 221 -1.42 11.62 13.70
C SER A 221 -0.29 11.02 12.86
N ILE A 222 -0.48 9.85 12.24
CA ILE A 222 0.50 9.26 11.30
C ILE A 222 0.59 10.09 10.03
N LEU A 223 -0.57 10.38 9.42
CA LEU A 223 -0.64 11.06 8.13
C LEU A 223 -0.20 12.52 8.23
N ASP A 224 -0.45 13.19 9.35
CA ASP A 224 0.03 14.53 9.65
C ASP A 224 1.56 14.59 9.75
N ASP A 225 2.17 13.63 10.45
CA ASP A 225 3.64 13.50 10.49
C ASP A 225 4.25 13.27 9.10
N ILE A 226 3.57 12.49 8.25
CA ILE A 226 4.02 12.22 6.86
C ILE A 226 3.84 13.47 6.00
N LEU A 227 2.72 14.18 6.12
CA LEU A 227 2.46 15.44 5.41
C LEU A 227 3.55 16.47 5.74
N HIS A 228 3.81 16.68 7.02
CA HIS A 228 4.79 17.64 7.49
C HIS A 228 6.23 17.31 7.03
N GLY A 229 6.59 16.01 6.98
CA GLY A 229 7.95 15.59 6.63
C GLY A 229 8.22 15.29 5.15
N THR A 230 7.20 14.87 4.40
CA THR A 230 7.39 14.26 3.05
C THR A 230 6.73 15.06 1.93
N PHE A 231 5.69 15.84 2.20
CA PHE A 231 4.93 16.56 1.18
C PHE A 231 5.35 18.03 1.07
N GLN A 232 5.10 18.65 -0.08
CA GLN A 232 5.37 20.08 -0.29
C GLN A 232 4.32 20.96 0.40
N SER A 233 4.73 22.18 0.75
CA SER A 233 3.82 23.25 1.20
C SER A 233 2.76 23.51 0.12
N GLY A 234 1.47 23.46 0.48
CA GLY A 234 0.35 23.57 -0.47
C GLY A 234 -0.28 22.23 -0.88
N THR A 235 0.11 21.13 -0.26
CA THR A 235 -0.58 19.84 -0.36
C THR A 235 -1.97 19.92 0.26
N GLU A 236 -2.98 19.41 -0.43
CA GLU A 236 -4.35 19.33 0.06
C GLU A 236 -4.45 18.17 1.06
N ALA A 237 -4.93 18.43 2.28
CA ALA A 237 -5.20 17.40 3.27
C ALA A 237 -6.63 17.58 3.80
N ARG A 238 -7.45 16.53 3.67
CA ARG A 238 -8.89 16.59 3.87
C ARG A 238 -9.36 15.48 4.81
N LEU A 239 -10.19 15.86 5.78
CA LEU A 239 -10.86 14.95 6.71
C LEU A 239 -12.38 15.11 6.61
N LEU A 240 -13.06 14.00 6.37
CA LEU A 240 -14.52 13.91 6.42
C LEU A 240 -14.93 12.84 7.43
N ILE A 241 -15.88 13.17 8.29
CA ILE A 241 -16.55 12.23 9.20
C ILE A 241 -18.03 12.26 8.81
N PRO A 242 -18.55 11.25 8.09
CA PRO A 242 -19.95 11.25 7.66
C PRO A 242 -20.89 11.39 8.86
N GLY A 243 -21.85 12.32 8.76
CA GLY A 243 -22.83 12.59 9.82
C GLY A 243 -22.38 13.56 10.92
N GLU A 244 -21.11 13.97 10.94
CA GLU A 244 -20.61 14.98 11.90
C GLU A 244 -20.58 16.38 11.29
N ASP A 245 -20.74 17.40 12.13
CA ASP A 245 -20.68 18.79 11.70
C ASP A 245 -19.22 19.27 11.50
N SER A 246 -19.04 20.23 10.59
CA SER A 246 -17.71 20.77 10.27
C SER A 246 -16.99 21.41 11.47
N THR A 247 -17.71 21.91 12.48
CA THR A 247 -17.11 22.51 13.67
C THR A 247 -16.54 21.45 14.60
N SER A 248 -17.22 20.32 14.75
CA SER A 248 -16.72 19.15 15.47
C SER A 248 -15.50 18.54 14.77
N ILE A 249 -15.54 18.39 13.44
CA ILE A 249 -14.40 17.87 12.65
C ILE A 249 -13.18 18.79 12.82
N ARG A 250 -13.37 20.11 12.78
CA ARG A 250 -12.28 21.09 12.98
C ARG A 250 -11.54 20.92 14.31
N ARG A 251 -12.16 20.36 15.35
CA ARG A 251 -11.48 20.09 16.64
C ARG A 251 -10.35 19.08 16.50
N TYR A 252 -10.47 18.10 15.61
CA TYR A 252 -9.41 17.13 15.35
C TYR A 252 -8.23 17.72 14.57
N LEU A 253 -8.43 18.87 13.92
CA LEU A 253 -7.46 19.49 13.02
C LEU A 253 -6.63 20.61 13.68
N ARG A 254 -7.04 21.11 14.85
CA ARG A 254 -6.41 22.29 15.51
C ARG A 254 -4.96 22.07 15.94
N ASP A 255 -4.65 20.88 16.46
CA ASP A 255 -3.35 20.58 17.08
C ASP A 255 -2.40 19.82 16.13
N LEU A 256 -2.68 19.88 14.83
CA LEU A 256 -1.90 19.20 13.80
C LEU A 256 -0.70 20.04 13.36
N LYS A 257 0.40 19.36 13.02
CA LYS A 257 1.66 19.99 12.62
C LYS A 257 1.58 20.57 11.22
N TYR A 258 0.81 19.95 10.33
CA TYR A 258 0.59 20.45 8.99
C TYR A 258 -0.55 21.48 8.97
N GLY A 259 -0.27 22.71 8.55
CA GLY A 259 -1.27 23.79 8.58
C GLY A 259 -2.36 23.71 7.50
N GLY A 260 -2.25 22.80 6.52
CA GLY A 260 -3.15 22.72 5.36
C GLY A 260 -4.29 21.70 5.49
N TRP A 261 -4.65 21.29 6.71
CA TRP A 261 -5.78 20.40 6.95
C TRP A 261 -7.13 21.14 6.85
N GLU A 262 -8.04 20.58 6.07
CA GLU A 262 -9.38 21.13 5.85
C GLU A 262 -10.46 20.05 6.02
N VAL A 263 -11.70 20.48 6.25
CA VAL A 263 -12.85 19.58 6.31
C VAL A 263 -13.29 19.22 4.88
N GLY A 264 -13.60 17.94 4.64
CA GLY A 264 -14.13 17.42 3.38
C GLY A 264 -13.33 16.23 2.85
N ASP A 265 -13.37 16.03 1.53
CA ASP A 265 -12.67 14.96 0.82
C ASP A 265 -11.88 15.50 -0.38
N ILE A 266 -11.09 14.63 -1.04
CA ILE A 266 -10.27 14.96 -2.22
C ILE A 266 -10.87 14.46 -3.54
N PHE A 267 -12.13 13.99 -3.53
CA PHE A 267 -12.74 13.32 -4.67
C PHE A 267 -13.55 14.28 -5.55
N GLY A 268 -14.19 15.29 -4.95
CA GLY A 268 -14.99 16.30 -5.65
C GLY A 268 -14.46 17.72 -5.52
N THR A 269 -14.93 18.60 -6.41
CA THR A 269 -14.71 20.06 -6.27
C THR A 269 -15.96 20.78 -5.77
N LYS A 270 -17.15 20.23 -6.07
CA LYS A 270 -18.44 20.79 -5.71
C LYS A 270 -19.35 19.71 -5.15
N ASP A 271 -20.20 20.08 -4.19
CA ASP A 271 -21.14 19.17 -3.54
C ASP A 271 -22.18 18.58 -4.51
N LYS A 272 -22.48 19.33 -5.58
CA LYS A 272 -23.40 18.94 -6.66
C LYS A 272 -22.78 18.00 -7.69
N ASP A 273 -21.48 17.72 -7.60
CA ASP A 273 -20.81 16.76 -8.48
C ASP A 273 -21.43 15.36 -8.28
N ILE A 274 -21.60 14.60 -9.37
CA ILE A 274 -22.23 13.27 -9.31
C ILE A 274 -21.24 12.26 -8.75
N ALA A 275 -21.59 11.60 -7.65
CA ALA A 275 -20.66 10.79 -6.86
C ALA A 275 -19.97 9.68 -7.67
N VAL A 276 -20.66 9.05 -8.63
CA VAL A 276 -20.12 7.93 -9.42
C VAL A 276 -18.87 8.29 -10.24
N TYR A 277 -18.75 9.56 -10.65
CA TYR A 277 -17.65 10.06 -11.48
C TYR A 277 -16.50 10.66 -10.66
N HIS A 278 -16.57 10.61 -9.33
CA HIS A 278 -15.60 11.22 -8.43
C HIS A 278 -15.08 10.24 -7.37
N VAL A 279 -15.97 9.41 -6.80
CA VAL A 279 -15.62 8.49 -5.72
C VAL A 279 -14.83 7.29 -6.26
N PRO A 280 -13.62 7.00 -5.73
CA PRO A 280 -12.81 5.87 -6.17
C PRO A 280 -13.33 4.52 -5.65
N LEU A 281 -13.26 3.51 -6.52
CA LEU A 281 -13.65 2.13 -6.27
C LEU A 281 -12.48 1.29 -5.72
N PHE A 282 -12.29 1.34 -4.41
CA PHE A 282 -11.26 0.55 -3.73
C PHE A 282 -11.71 -0.90 -3.37
N PRO A 283 -10.77 -1.85 -3.21
CA PRO A 283 -11.08 -3.20 -2.74
C PRO A 283 -11.52 -3.20 -1.28
N ASP A 284 -12.55 -3.99 -0.96
CA ASP A 284 -13.12 -4.14 0.40
C ASP A 284 -13.50 -2.83 1.10
N ASP A 285 -13.80 -1.78 0.33
CA ASP A 285 -14.06 -0.44 0.85
C ASP A 285 -15.58 -0.11 0.94
N PRO A 286 -16.06 0.52 2.02
CA PRO A 286 -17.48 0.85 2.17
C PRO A 286 -18.02 1.78 1.08
N LYS A 287 -17.22 2.73 0.58
CA LYS A 287 -17.63 3.66 -0.48
C LYS A 287 -17.88 2.90 -1.78
N ALA A 288 -16.96 1.99 -2.13
CA ALA A 288 -17.09 1.17 -3.32
C ALA A 288 -18.30 0.22 -3.24
N ARG A 289 -18.58 -0.33 -2.06
CA ARG A 289 -19.76 -1.19 -1.82
C ARG A 289 -21.06 -0.42 -2.00
N PHE A 290 -21.16 0.77 -1.39
CA PHE A 290 -22.34 1.61 -1.52
C PHE A 290 -22.53 2.10 -2.97
N LEU A 291 -21.45 2.43 -3.68
CA LEU A 291 -21.54 2.82 -5.08
C LEU A 291 -22.08 1.70 -5.98
N ARG A 292 -21.68 0.44 -5.74
CA ARG A 292 -22.25 -0.71 -6.46
C ARG A 292 -23.75 -0.85 -6.21
N GLN A 293 -24.19 -0.66 -4.97
CA GLN A 293 -25.60 -0.66 -4.64
C GLN A 293 -26.37 0.46 -5.37
N LEU A 294 -25.82 1.66 -5.47
CA LEU A 294 -26.44 2.74 -6.25
C LEU A 294 -26.55 2.40 -7.73
N VAL A 295 -25.62 1.61 -8.28
CA VAL A 295 -25.69 1.10 -9.66
C VAL A 295 -26.82 0.08 -9.79
N GLU A 296 -26.93 -0.87 -8.86
CA GLU A 296 -28.01 -1.87 -8.81
C GLU A 296 -29.39 -1.20 -8.67
N GLU A 297 -29.49 -0.11 -7.91
CA GLU A 297 -30.71 0.70 -7.74
C GLU A 297 -30.95 1.69 -8.91
N ASN A 298 -30.10 1.72 -9.94
CA ASN A 298 -30.15 2.70 -11.05
C ASN A 298 -30.13 4.18 -10.61
N ARG A 299 -29.54 4.48 -9.45
CA ARG A 299 -29.41 5.82 -8.87
C ARG A 299 -28.02 6.43 -9.00
N ALA A 300 -27.02 5.65 -9.41
CA ALA A 300 -25.62 6.09 -9.49
C ALA A 300 -25.39 7.37 -10.30
N ARG A 301 -26.20 7.63 -11.33
CA ARG A 301 -26.11 8.85 -12.17
C ARG A 301 -26.89 10.05 -11.63
N LYS A 302 -27.65 9.87 -10.54
CA LYS A 302 -28.51 10.90 -9.93
C LYS A 302 -27.99 11.35 -8.56
N THR A 303 -27.28 10.49 -7.86
CA THR A 303 -26.75 10.78 -6.52
C THR A 303 -25.56 11.74 -6.60
N THR A 304 -25.71 12.92 -5.98
CA THR A 304 -24.63 13.91 -5.79
C THR A 304 -23.67 13.46 -4.67
N LEU A 305 -22.50 14.10 -4.56
CA LEU A 305 -21.54 13.80 -3.48
C LEU A 305 -22.12 14.08 -2.09
N GLU A 306 -22.83 15.18 -1.91
CA GLU A 306 -23.51 15.51 -0.65
C GLU A 306 -24.49 14.38 -0.24
N THR A 307 -25.39 14.02 -1.14
CA THR A 307 -26.36 12.95 -0.91
C THR A 307 -25.66 11.61 -0.70
N PHE A 308 -24.56 11.34 -1.41
CA PHE A 308 -23.78 10.12 -1.24
C PHE A 308 -23.24 10.00 0.18
N TRP A 309 -22.65 11.06 0.75
CA TRP A 309 -22.11 11.02 2.10
C TRP A 309 -23.20 10.89 3.17
N ILE A 310 -24.33 11.58 3.00
CA ILE A 310 -25.49 11.48 3.90
C ILE A 310 -26.08 10.07 3.86
N GLU A 311 -26.30 9.50 2.67
CA GLU A 311 -26.84 8.16 2.53
C GLU A 311 -25.87 7.08 3.02
N LEU A 312 -24.57 7.26 2.80
CA LEU A 312 -23.54 6.34 3.28
C LEU A 312 -23.58 6.23 4.81
N GLN A 313 -23.72 7.35 5.52
CA GLN A 313 -23.85 7.38 6.98
C GLN A 313 -25.08 6.61 7.49
N ASN A 314 -26.17 6.61 6.72
CA ASN A 314 -27.40 5.90 7.09
C ASN A 314 -27.33 4.38 6.86
N ARG A 315 -26.19 3.84 6.41
CA ARG A 315 -26.01 2.39 6.17
C ARG A 315 -25.66 1.64 7.47
N GLN A 316 -26.04 0.37 7.54
CA GLN A 316 -25.77 -0.49 8.71
C GLN A 316 -24.30 -0.52 9.14
N GLU A 317 -23.37 -0.32 8.21
CA GLU A 317 -21.93 -0.26 8.48
C GLU A 317 -21.51 0.94 9.34
N PHE A 318 -22.40 1.92 9.49
CA PHE A 318 -22.22 3.20 10.19
C PHE A 318 -23.24 3.42 11.32
N LYS A 319 -24.36 2.65 11.34
CA LYS A 319 -25.45 2.76 12.33
C LYS A 319 -25.07 2.43 13.78
N LEU A 320 -23.92 1.83 14.05
CA LEU A 320 -23.55 1.31 15.37
C LEU A 320 -22.98 2.35 16.35
N SER A 321 -23.22 3.66 16.14
CA SER A 321 -22.62 4.75 16.94
C SER A 321 -21.09 4.69 16.97
N VAL A 322 -20.50 4.19 15.89
CA VAL A 322 -19.06 4.08 15.73
C VAL A 322 -18.58 5.22 14.85
N ALA A 323 -17.65 6.03 15.35
CA ALA A 323 -17.00 7.06 14.54
C ALA A 323 -16.23 6.42 13.38
N VAL A 324 -16.55 6.87 12.16
CA VAL A 324 -15.96 6.41 10.90
C VAL A 324 -15.51 7.62 10.11
N SER A 325 -14.34 7.57 9.46
CA SER A 325 -13.83 8.72 8.72
C SER A 325 -13.25 8.37 7.35
N VAL A 326 -13.14 9.40 6.53
CA VAL A 326 -12.45 9.40 5.25
C VAL A 326 -11.32 10.42 5.34
N ILE A 327 -10.10 9.99 5.06
CA ILE A 327 -8.93 10.86 5.02
C ILE A 327 -8.37 10.82 3.60
N GLY A 328 -8.17 12.01 3.03
CA GLY A 328 -7.61 12.20 1.70
C GLY A 328 -6.44 13.18 1.75
N ILE A 329 -5.34 12.83 1.11
CA ILE A 329 -4.20 13.71 0.89
C ILE A 329 -3.94 13.76 -0.60
N GLN A 330 -3.63 14.93 -1.15
CA GLN A 330 -3.33 15.12 -2.55
C GLN A 330 -2.30 16.23 -2.75
N GLY A 331 -1.12 15.88 -3.28
CA GLY A 331 -0.06 16.87 -3.52
C GLY A 331 1.19 16.27 -4.17
N LEU A 332 2.26 17.05 -4.17
CA LEU A 332 3.59 16.61 -4.61
C LEU A 332 4.45 16.27 -3.39
N THR A 333 5.30 15.26 -3.53
CA THR A 333 6.31 14.97 -2.50
C THR A 333 7.45 16.00 -2.59
N ALA A 334 8.01 16.39 -1.45
CA ALA A 334 9.12 17.34 -1.37
C ALA A 334 10.39 16.78 -2.00
N VAL A 335 10.61 15.47 -1.84
CA VAL A 335 11.70 14.74 -2.47
C VAL A 335 11.13 13.88 -3.61
N GLU A 336 11.83 13.85 -4.74
CA GLU A 336 11.46 12.98 -5.85
C GLU A 336 11.55 11.51 -5.44
N SER A 337 10.48 10.75 -5.73
CA SER A 337 10.42 9.32 -5.49
C SER A 337 11.29 8.59 -6.51
N LEU A 338 12.57 8.38 -6.19
CA LEU A 338 13.54 7.70 -7.08
C LEU A 338 14.08 6.41 -6.48
N GLN A 339 13.56 5.99 -5.33
CA GLN A 339 14.07 4.82 -4.64
C GLN A 339 13.68 3.53 -5.36
N ARG A 340 14.66 2.63 -5.55
CA ARG A 340 14.40 1.28 -6.07
C ARG A 340 13.84 0.38 -4.96
N PRO A 341 12.94 -0.56 -5.28
CA PRO A 341 12.50 -1.58 -4.34
C PRO A 341 13.69 -2.29 -3.71
N SER A 342 13.58 -2.61 -2.43
CA SER A 342 14.63 -3.34 -1.70
C SER A 342 14.79 -4.74 -2.29
N PRO A 343 16.02 -5.28 -2.34
CA PRO A 343 16.23 -6.70 -2.65
C PRO A 343 15.49 -7.65 -1.70
N CYS A 344 15.16 -7.19 -0.49
CA CYS A 344 14.40 -7.95 0.50
C CYS A 344 12.89 -8.01 0.19
N ASP A 345 12.39 -7.15 -0.70
CA ASP A 345 10.99 -7.12 -1.08
C ASP A 345 10.66 -8.38 -1.88
N VAL A 346 9.76 -9.20 -1.36
CA VAL A 346 9.36 -10.46 -2.01
C VAL A 346 8.38 -10.12 -3.13
N VAL A 347 8.82 -10.24 -4.38
CA VAL A 347 7.98 -10.04 -5.56
C VAL A 347 7.66 -11.40 -6.18
N LEU A 348 6.44 -11.90 -5.94
CA LEU A 348 6.02 -13.17 -6.50
C LEU A 348 5.54 -13.01 -7.94
N SER A 349 5.93 -13.94 -8.80
CA SER A 349 5.62 -13.92 -10.24
C SER A 349 4.13 -14.17 -10.55
N SER A 350 3.42 -14.84 -9.64
CA SER A 350 2.02 -15.22 -9.79
C SER A 350 1.15 -14.65 -8.68
N ARG A 351 -0.05 -14.21 -9.05
CA ARG A 351 -1.10 -13.83 -8.09
C ARG A 351 -1.56 -15.00 -7.23
N LYS A 352 -1.48 -16.24 -7.74
CA LYS A 352 -1.80 -17.45 -6.97
C LYS A 352 -0.85 -17.60 -5.79
N ASP A 353 0.44 -17.47 -6.06
CA ASP A 353 1.51 -17.63 -5.05
C ASP A 353 1.47 -16.48 -4.05
N PHE A 354 1.24 -15.25 -4.52
CA PHE A 354 0.96 -14.10 -3.66
C PHE A 354 -0.19 -14.35 -2.69
N ASN A 355 -1.33 -14.84 -3.20
CA ASN A 355 -2.49 -15.13 -2.36
C ASN A 355 -2.25 -16.32 -1.44
N ALA A 356 -1.48 -17.33 -1.86
CA ALA A 356 -1.14 -18.48 -1.04
C ALA A 356 -0.28 -18.07 0.16
N LEU A 357 0.79 -17.30 -0.08
CA LEU A 357 1.65 -16.81 1.00
C LEU A 357 0.91 -15.84 1.92
N LYS A 358 0.10 -14.93 1.36
CA LYS A 358 -0.77 -14.04 2.16
C LYS A 358 -1.75 -14.83 3.03
N ARG A 359 -2.28 -15.96 2.53
CA ARG A 359 -3.26 -16.80 3.24
C ARG A 359 -2.71 -17.48 4.47
N TYR A 360 -1.42 -17.84 4.52
CA TYR A 360 -0.81 -18.36 5.76
C TYR A 360 -0.92 -17.37 6.92
N VAL A 361 -1.02 -16.07 6.61
CA VAL A 361 -1.22 -15.04 7.62
C VAL A 361 -2.70 -14.77 7.83
N THR A 362 -3.45 -14.47 6.76
CA THR A 362 -4.84 -13.99 6.92
C THR A 362 -5.88 -15.10 7.10
N GLY A 363 -5.50 -16.35 6.85
CA GLY A 363 -6.37 -17.53 6.99
C GLY A 363 -6.20 -18.25 8.32
N GLU A 364 -5.24 -17.83 9.14
CA GLU A 364 -4.91 -18.46 10.42
C GLU A 364 -5.80 -17.94 11.56
N LYS A 365 -5.90 -18.71 12.66
CA LYS A 365 -6.62 -18.31 13.88
C LYS A 365 -5.66 -17.75 14.93
N TYR A 366 -5.96 -16.56 15.44
CA TYR A 366 -5.09 -15.81 16.35
C TYR A 366 -5.65 -15.67 17.78
N ASP A 367 -6.65 -16.47 18.12
CA ASP A 367 -7.16 -16.59 19.47
C ASP A 367 -6.10 -17.09 20.46
N THR A 368 -5.17 -17.92 19.98
CA THR A 368 -4.02 -18.43 20.75
C THR A 368 -2.68 -18.01 20.14
N VAL A 369 -1.61 -18.16 20.93
CA VAL A 369 -0.23 -17.90 20.48
C VAL A 369 0.21 -18.89 19.39
N ALA A 370 -0.34 -20.11 19.40
CA ALA A 370 0.01 -21.18 18.47
C ALA A 370 -0.22 -20.75 17.02
N GLY A 371 -1.38 -20.16 16.70
CA GLY A 371 -1.64 -19.70 15.33
C GLY A 371 -0.74 -18.54 14.90
N ALA A 372 -0.33 -17.65 15.82
CA ALA A 372 0.65 -16.61 15.50
C ALA A 372 2.03 -17.19 15.12
N ALA A 373 2.42 -18.29 15.77
CA ALA A 373 3.66 -19.02 15.51
C ALA A 373 3.56 -19.94 14.26
N GLU A 374 2.39 -20.52 14.01
CA GLU A 374 2.11 -21.32 12.82
C GLU A 374 2.14 -20.45 11.56
N ALA A 375 1.47 -19.29 11.59
CA ALA A 375 1.55 -18.30 10.50
C ALA A 375 3.00 -17.89 10.20
N TYR A 376 3.81 -17.66 11.23
CA TYR A 376 5.24 -17.37 11.08
C TYR A 376 6.01 -18.53 10.45
N SER A 377 5.85 -19.74 10.99
CA SER A 377 6.56 -20.94 10.53
C SER A 377 6.23 -21.26 9.07
N ASN A 378 4.95 -21.21 8.71
CA ASN A 378 4.49 -21.42 7.34
C ASN A 378 5.05 -20.36 6.36
N VAL A 379 5.12 -19.09 6.76
CA VAL A 379 5.73 -18.03 5.95
C VAL A 379 7.23 -18.28 5.77
N ARG A 380 7.95 -18.53 6.85
CA ARG A 380 9.40 -18.81 6.84
C ARG A 380 9.72 -20.01 5.94
N ASP A 381 8.98 -21.09 6.12
CA ASP A 381 9.20 -22.34 5.40
C ASP A 381 8.85 -22.17 3.92
N TYR A 382 7.76 -21.47 3.60
CA TYR A 382 7.42 -21.14 2.22
C TYR A 382 8.53 -20.34 1.53
N LEU A 383 9.06 -19.30 2.18
CA LEU A 383 10.14 -18.49 1.60
C LEU A 383 11.41 -19.31 1.38
N SER A 384 11.77 -20.16 2.33
CA SER A 384 12.96 -21.01 2.20
C SER A 384 12.81 -22.04 1.08
N ILE A 385 11.67 -22.74 1.00
CA ILE A 385 11.44 -23.86 0.07
C ILE A 385 11.10 -23.36 -1.34
N ARG A 386 10.23 -22.35 -1.46
CA ARG A 386 9.66 -21.92 -2.75
C ARG A 386 10.36 -20.70 -3.34
N CYS A 387 10.95 -19.84 -2.50
CA CYS A 387 11.59 -18.61 -2.94
C CYS A 387 13.12 -18.64 -2.78
N ASN A 388 13.68 -19.67 -2.14
CA ASN A 388 15.10 -19.74 -1.77
C ASN A 388 15.56 -18.45 -1.05
N GLN A 389 14.69 -17.89 -0.21
CA GLN A 389 14.90 -16.62 0.49
C GLN A 389 14.74 -16.83 1.99
N LYS A 390 15.58 -16.15 2.79
CA LYS A 390 15.47 -16.12 4.24
C LYS A 390 14.65 -14.92 4.71
N MET A 391 14.11 -15.03 5.91
CA MET A 391 13.45 -13.90 6.58
C MET A 391 14.44 -12.76 6.80
N THR A 392 13.97 -11.52 6.63
CA THR A 392 14.78 -10.33 6.87
C THR A 392 14.77 -9.99 8.35
N ILE A 393 15.91 -10.17 9.01
CA ILE A 393 16.11 -9.86 10.44
C ILE A 393 16.47 -8.39 10.62
N ILE A 394 15.86 -7.75 11.62
CA ILE A 394 16.05 -6.34 11.98
C ILE A 394 16.24 -6.24 13.49
N VAL A 395 17.37 -5.69 13.92
CA VAL A 395 17.62 -5.32 15.32
C VAL A 395 17.20 -3.86 15.52
N GLY A 396 16.30 -3.62 16.47
CA GLY A 396 15.81 -2.28 16.77
C GLY A 396 16.88 -1.39 17.43
N GLN A 397 16.70 -0.07 17.30
CA GLN A 397 17.59 0.99 17.81
C GLN A 397 16.84 2.07 18.59
N TYR A 398 15.54 1.89 18.81
CA TYR A 398 14.72 2.86 19.52
C TYR A 398 14.78 2.63 21.03
N ALA A 399 15.58 3.43 21.72
CA ALA A 399 15.64 3.45 23.18
C ALA A 399 14.30 3.96 23.77
N THR A 400 13.70 3.20 24.69
CA THR A 400 12.48 3.62 25.37
C THR A 400 12.80 4.77 26.34
N GLY A 401 12.43 6.00 25.95
CA GLY A 401 12.71 7.22 26.75
C GLY A 401 13.19 8.42 25.94
N CYS A 402 13.52 8.26 24.67
CA CYS A 402 13.79 9.40 23.80
C CYS A 402 12.49 9.86 23.12
N GLU A 403 11.70 10.67 23.83
CA GLU A 403 10.87 11.64 23.14
C GLU A 403 11.80 12.44 22.24
N THR A 404 11.46 12.51 20.96
CA THR A 404 12.19 13.32 19.98
C THR A 404 12.23 14.76 20.48
N ARG A 405 13.32 15.15 21.13
CA ARG A 405 13.75 16.54 21.11
C ARG A 405 13.90 16.87 19.64
N ASN A 406 13.00 17.70 19.13
CA ASN A 406 13.11 18.31 17.82
C ASN A 406 14.56 18.75 17.64
N LEU A 407 15.27 18.08 16.74
CA LEU A 407 16.48 18.65 16.18
C LEU A 407 16.01 19.79 15.29
N ASP A 408 15.76 20.94 15.93
CA ASP A 408 15.73 22.23 15.27
C ASP A 408 17.02 22.31 14.46
N PHE A 409 16.87 22.25 13.14
CA PHE A 409 17.94 22.54 12.19
C PHE A 409 18.21 24.04 12.22
N LYS A 410 18.68 24.56 13.36
CA LYS A 410 19.33 25.86 13.44
C LYS A 410 20.74 25.66 12.91
N SER A 411 20.93 26.11 11.68
CA SER A 411 22.21 26.50 11.09
C SER A 411 23.25 26.90 12.15
N LYS A 412 24.22 26.01 12.40
CA LYS A 412 25.53 26.39 12.92
C LYS A 412 26.57 26.05 11.87
N LYS A 413 26.99 27.09 11.15
CA LYS A 413 28.27 27.13 10.44
C LYS A 413 29.40 26.92 11.44
N THR A 414 30.09 25.79 11.34
CA THR A 414 31.52 25.55 11.69
C THR A 414 31.79 24.14 11.13
N GLY A 415 32.48 23.93 10.01
CA GLY A 415 33.84 24.36 9.75
C GLY A 415 34.80 23.23 10.14
N ILE A 416 35.10 22.33 9.19
CA ILE A 416 36.39 21.66 8.89
C ILE A 416 36.09 20.29 8.25
N THR A 417 36.31 20.23 6.94
CA THR A 417 36.29 19.04 6.10
C THR A 417 37.64 18.33 6.25
N ALA A 418 37.69 17.12 6.78
CA ALA A 418 38.89 16.28 6.73
C ALA A 418 38.79 15.34 5.52
N ASN A 419 39.41 15.74 4.41
CA ASN A 419 39.68 14.86 3.27
C ASN A 419 40.80 13.89 3.64
N THR A 420 40.52 12.59 3.79
CA THR A 420 41.58 11.57 3.85
C THR A 420 41.96 11.12 2.45
N LEU A 421 42.83 11.91 1.80
CA LEU A 421 43.69 11.41 0.72
C LEU A 421 44.86 10.67 1.37
N GLN A 422 44.97 9.37 1.12
CA GLN A 422 46.12 8.57 1.60
C GLN A 422 47.37 8.87 0.74
N PRO A 423 48.51 9.24 1.36
CA PRO A 423 49.77 9.35 0.63
C PRO A 423 50.40 7.97 0.39
N ARG A 424 50.82 7.73 -0.85
CA ARG A 424 51.58 6.55 -1.28
C ARG A 424 52.95 6.54 -0.58
N LYS A 425 53.25 5.48 0.18
CA LYS A 425 54.55 5.30 0.86
C LYS A 425 55.68 5.17 -0.18
N LYS A 426 56.73 5.99 -0.05
CA LYS A 426 58.01 5.81 -0.76
C LYS A 426 58.72 4.56 -0.23
N ALA A 427 59.20 3.71 -1.14
CA ALA A 427 60.13 2.63 -0.82
C ALA A 427 61.49 3.22 -0.38
N LYS A 428 62.09 2.66 0.67
CA LYS A 428 63.44 3.01 1.12
C LYS A 428 64.45 2.03 0.50
N LYS A 429 65.41 2.64 -0.21
CA LYS A 429 66.69 2.15 -0.74
C LYS A 429 66.63 1.03 -1.77
#